data_AF-A0AAD7XAK1-F1
#
_entry.id   AF-A0AAD7XAK1-F1
#
_cell.length_a   1.000
_cell.length_b   1.000
_cell.length_c   1.000
_cell.angle_alpha   90.00
_cell.angle_beta   90.00
_cell.angle_gamma   90.00
#
_symmetry.space_group_name_H-M   'P 1'
#
loop_
_entity.id
_entity.type
_entity.pdbx_description
1 polymer ?
#
loop_
_entity_poly.entity_id
_entity_poly.type
_entity_poly.pdbx_seq_one_letter_code
_entity_poly.pdbx_strand_id
1 'polypeptide(L)'
;MVEGSSEDEEDGDELPANSDRGLECYYIQAPRVSYLPLLVPEIKRYLHDVVFDEAAARLIKEEDWWFESEEGNLLKWHWPIGLIYDNHTISQSTRPNAVPSVFTPLRLILHLVSPPTEKLLLSPSADACKQAFMGQLKEADFIRWGNTKRMTGLRKAEQDGLWEGIKEHNFDEYWRVASKITPTTVPTRSNSPPPPPSTSLHTRPPSADPGSGGGPDRDGAASVRNVPVRIYLPDGPVLQDLVPPVLDDGSMHTLAAFLTARLPLLFPAPDSGKANLAYAIVQGVPAPPEAEMAWLGACMAGADGWVNVCVGLLREGARYP
;
A
#
# COMPACT_ATOMS: atom_id res chain seq x y z
N MET A 1 -27.72 32.59 -41.20
CA MET A 1 -27.09 33.56 -40.29
C MET A 1 -27.70 33.29 -38.93
N VAL A 2 -27.18 32.38 -38.10
CA VAL A 2 -25.80 32.21 -37.58
C VAL A 2 -25.22 33.53 -37.09
N GLU A 3 -25.28 33.68 -35.77
CA GLU A 3 -24.32 34.24 -34.80
C GLU A 3 -24.98 33.88 -33.45
N GLY A 4 -24.50 32.96 -32.60
CA GLY A 4 -23.15 32.85 -32.02
C GLY A 4 -22.94 34.05 -31.09
N SER A 5 -22.55 33.98 -29.83
CA SER A 5 -22.15 32.92 -28.89
C SER A 5 -21.65 33.67 -27.66
N SER A 6 -22.01 33.25 -26.45
CA SER A 6 -21.20 33.42 -25.24
C SER A 6 -21.86 32.57 -24.14
N GLU A 7 -21.79 31.25 -24.32
CA GLU A 7 -21.75 30.37 -23.16
C GLU A 7 -20.36 30.59 -22.56
N ASP A 8 -20.33 31.23 -21.40
CA ASP A 8 -19.12 31.34 -20.59
C ASP A 8 -18.74 29.90 -20.19
N GLU A 9 -17.83 29.28 -20.94
CA GLU A 9 -16.99 28.20 -20.43
C GLU A 9 -16.16 28.83 -19.30
N GLU A 10 -16.60 28.68 -18.05
CA GLU A 10 -15.74 28.92 -16.88
C GLU A 10 -14.55 27.96 -16.99
N ASP A 11 -13.39 28.50 -17.38
CA ASP A 11 -12.10 27.81 -17.31
C ASP A 11 -11.93 27.27 -15.89
N GLY A 12 -11.97 25.94 -15.74
CA GLY A 12 -11.85 25.22 -14.47
C GLY A 12 -10.46 25.31 -13.81
N ASP A 13 -9.59 26.18 -14.32
CA ASP A 13 -8.21 26.39 -13.87
C ASP A 13 -8.06 27.57 -12.89
N GLU A 14 -9.09 28.38 -12.66
CA GLU A 14 -8.98 29.54 -11.76
C GLU A 14 -9.61 29.32 -10.37
N LEU A 15 -8.84 29.67 -9.34
CA LEU A 15 -9.37 29.86 -7.99
C LEU A 15 -10.52 30.88 -8.00
N PRO A 16 -11.51 30.79 -7.08
CA PRO A 16 -12.63 31.73 -7.01
C PRO A 16 -12.18 33.19 -7.11
N ALA A 17 -12.95 34.05 -7.79
CA ALA A 17 -12.55 35.40 -8.19
C ALA A 17 -11.98 36.31 -7.08
N ASN A 18 -12.30 36.02 -5.80
CA ASN A 18 -11.83 36.77 -4.64
C ASN A 18 -10.67 36.11 -3.86
N SER A 19 -10.04 35.08 -4.43
CA SER A 19 -8.97 34.34 -3.77
C SER A 19 -7.64 35.09 -3.83
N ASP A 20 -6.81 34.99 -2.78
CA ASP A 20 -5.43 35.49 -2.84
C ASP A 20 -4.62 34.61 -3.81
N ARG A 21 -4.30 35.18 -4.98
CA ARG A 21 -3.56 34.51 -6.07
C ARG A 21 -2.07 34.30 -5.75
N GLY A 22 -1.59 34.73 -4.58
CA GLY A 22 -0.19 34.58 -4.16
C GLY A 22 0.23 33.17 -3.75
N LEU A 23 -0.71 32.23 -3.60
CA LEU A 23 -0.41 30.85 -3.22
C LEU A 23 -0.30 29.93 -4.45
N GLU A 24 0.92 29.78 -4.99
CA GLU A 24 1.16 28.90 -6.14
C GLU A 24 1.28 27.41 -5.76
N CYS A 25 1.67 27.07 -4.52
CA CYS A 25 1.95 25.69 -4.09
C CYS A 25 1.74 25.46 -2.58
N TYR A 26 1.23 24.29 -2.20
CA TYR A 26 1.19 23.78 -0.82
C TYR A 26 2.10 22.55 -0.70
N TYR A 27 2.96 22.53 0.31
CA TYR A 27 3.87 21.41 0.58
C TYR A 27 3.49 20.72 1.89
N ILE A 28 3.37 19.40 1.87
CA ILE A 28 3.07 18.58 3.04
C ILE A 28 3.93 17.31 3.05
N GLN A 29 4.37 16.92 4.24
CA GLN A 29 4.97 15.59 4.45
C GLN A 29 3.86 14.61 4.81
N ALA A 30 3.45 13.81 3.82
CA ALA A 30 2.40 12.82 4.02
C ALA A 30 2.97 11.43 4.36
N PRO A 31 2.42 10.70 5.36
CA PRO A 31 2.83 9.33 5.64
C PRO A 31 2.52 8.39 4.47
N ARG A 32 3.50 7.57 4.07
CA ARG A 32 3.35 6.59 2.96
C ARG A 32 2.21 5.60 3.16
N VAL A 33 1.88 5.26 4.41
CA VAL A 33 0.80 4.32 4.75
C VAL A 33 -0.58 4.98 4.85
N SER A 34 -0.66 6.30 4.72
CA SER A 34 -1.92 7.07 4.74
C SER A 34 -2.54 7.16 3.34
N TYR A 35 -3.67 7.87 3.22
CA TYR A 35 -4.49 8.01 2.02
C TYR A 35 -4.75 9.48 1.72
N LEU A 36 -4.87 9.84 0.43
CA LEU A 36 -5.05 11.24 0.02
C LEU A 36 -6.25 11.95 0.69
N PRO A 37 -7.44 11.32 0.85
CA PRO A 37 -8.57 11.98 1.51
C PRO A 37 -8.32 12.32 2.98
N LEU A 38 -7.35 11.70 3.64
CA LEU A 38 -6.98 12.03 5.02
C LEU A 38 -6.16 13.33 5.12
N LEU A 39 -5.59 13.81 4.01
CA LEU A 39 -4.87 15.09 3.95
C LEU A 39 -5.81 16.29 3.76
N VAL A 40 -7.01 16.05 3.22
CA VAL A 40 -7.97 17.11 2.85
C VAL A 40 -8.32 18.04 4.02
N PRO A 41 -8.59 17.56 5.26
CA PRO A 41 -8.90 18.46 6.37
C PRO A 41 -7.77 19.45 6.70
N GLU A 42 -6.51 19.00 6.64
CA GLU A 42 -5.34 19.85 6.90
C GLU A 42 -5.15 20.87 5.79
N ILE A 43 -5.22 20.43 4.53
CA ILE A 43 -5.11 21.30 3.35
C ILE A 43 -6.24 22.34 3.37
N LYS A 44 -7.47 21.93 3.68
CA LYS A 44 -8.62 22.84 3.76
C LYS A 44 -8.46 23.89 4.83
N ARG A 45 -8.00 23.52 6.03
CA ARG A 45 -7.72 24.49 7.10
C ARG A 45 -6.73 25.55 6.62
N TYR A 46 -5.66 25.13 5.94
CA TYR A 46 -4.69 26.06 5.36
C TYR A 46 -5.29 26.96 4.27
N LEU A 47 -6.02 26.40 3.30
CA LEU A 47 -6.64 27.17 2.23
C LEU A 47 -7.72 28.13 2.74
N HIS A 48 -8.46 27.76 3.80
CA HIS A 48 -9.39 28.66 4.48
C HIS A 48 -8.68 29.86 5.09
N ASP A 49 -7.53 29.65 5.72
CA ASP A 49 -6.79 30.73 6.40
C ASP A 49 -6.05 31.66 5.41
N VAL A 50 -5.71 31.17 4.22
CA VAL A 50 -4.78 31.85 3.29
C VAL A 50 -5.41 32.26 1.97
N VAL A 51 -6.38 31.51 1.45
CA VAL A 51 -6.86 31.64 0.07
C VAL A 51 -8.32 32.09 -0.02
N PHE A 52 -9.21 31.55 0.80
CA PHE A 52 -10.64 31.83 0.69
C PHE A 52 -11.08 33.04 1.51
N ASP A 53 -11.93 33.90 0.93
CA ASP A 53 -12.71 34.85 1.71
C ASP A 53 -13.86 34.14 2.47
N GLU A 54 -14.47 34.79 3.47
CA GLU A 54 -15.53 34.20 4.29
C GLU A 54 -16.75 33.70 3.48
N ALA A 55 -16.99 34.24 2.28
CA ALA A 55 -18.12 33.86 1.44
C ALA A 55 -17.81 32.63 0.59
N ALA A 56 -16.64 32.62 -0.07
CA ALA A 56 -16.12 31.49 -0.84
C ALA A 56 -15.90 30.26 0.04
N ALA A 57 -15.36 30.45 1.25
CA ALA A 57 -15.17 29.38 2.23
C ALA A 57 -16.46 28.61 2.56
N ARG A 58 -17.62 29.28 2.53
CA ARG A 58 -18.93 28.67 2.82
C ARG A 58 -19.51 27.87 1.65
N LEU A 59 -19.07 28.15 0.42
CA LEU A 59 -19.55 27.49 -0.80
C LEU A 59 -18.75 26.22 -1.11
N ILE A 60 -17.53 26.10 -0.57
CA ILE A 60 -16.63 24.99 -0.89
C ILE A 60 -16.97 23.75 -0.07
N LYS A 61 -17.24 22.68 -0.81
CA LYS A 61 -17.61 21.37 -0.31
C LYS A 61 -16.42 20.43 -0.43
N GLU A 62 -16.07 19.75 0.67
CA GLU A 62 -14.93 18.81 0.68
C GLU A 62 -15.19 17.61 -0.22
N GLU A 63 -16.45 17.22 -0.39
CA GLU A 63 -16.85 16.13 -1.27
C GLU A 63 -16.57 16.38 -2.75
N ASP A 64 -16.37 17.64 -3.14
CA ASP A 64 -16.05 18.04 -4.52
C ASP A 64 -14.53 18.04 -4.78
N TRP A 65 -13.71 17.78 -3.75
CA TRP A 65 -12.26 17.85 -3.87
C TRP A 65 -11.67 16.55 -4.41
N TRP A 66 -10.75 16.66 -5.36
CA TRP A 66 -10.10 15.51 -5.97
C TRP A 66 -8.68 15.82 -6.41
N PHE A 67 -7.86 14.77 -6.55
CA PHE A 67 -6.45 14.88 -6.89
C PHE A 67 -6.16 14.34 -8.29
N GLU A 68 -5.33 15.08 -9.01
CA GLU A 68 -4.79 14.73 -10.31
C GLU A 68 -3.25 14.70 -10.26
N SER A 69 -2.64 13.85 -11.06
CA SER A 69 -1.19 13.89 -11.28
C SER A 69 -0.81 15.08 -12.18
N GLU A 70 0.44 15.52 -12.14
CA GLU A 70 0.99 16.49 -13.12
C GLU A 70 0.80 16.02 -14.59
N GLU A 71 0.68 14.72 -14.83
CA GLU A 71 0.44 14.14 -16.16
C GLU A 71 -1.04 14.09 -16.60
N GLY A 72 -1.97 14.64 -15.82
CA GLY A 72 -3.40 14.65 -16.17
C GLY A 72 -4.18 13.35 -15.82
N ASN A 73 -3.60 12.48 -14.97
CA ASN A 73 -4.24 11.24 -14.55
C ASN A 73 -4.99 11.42 -13.23
N LEU A 74 -6.24 10.96 -13.20
CA LEU A 74 -7.02 10.87 -11.98
C LEU A 74 -6.34 9.94 -10.97
N LEU A 75 -6.09 10.44 -9.76
CA LEU A 75 -5.44 9.63 -8.73
C LEU A 75 -6.41 8.64 -8.07
N LYS A 76 -5.86 7.45 -7.78
CA LYS A 76 -6.56 6.38 -7.10
C LYS A 76 -6.55 6.65 -5.59
N TRP A 77 -7.57 7.37 -5.11
CA TRP A 77 -7.73 7.78 -3.71
C TRP A 77 -7.66 6.63 -2.69
N HIS A 78 -8.03 5.41 -3.12
CA HIS A 78 -8.03 4.20 -2.29
C HIS A 78 -6.66 3.51 -2.23
N TRP A 79 -5.64 4.03 -2.92
CA TRP A 79 -4.27 3.53 -2.81
C TRP A 79 -3.54 4.28 -1.68
N PRO A 80 -2.70 3.59 -0.90
CA PRO A 80 -1.80 4.26 0.03
C PRO A 80 -0.92 5.27 -0.71
N ILE A 81 -0.63 6.41 -0.09
CA ILE A 81 0.16 7.49 -0.70
C ILE A 81 1.54 6.99 -1.16
N GLY A 82 2.16 6.10 -0.40
CA GLY A 82 3.43 5.49 -0.76
C GLY A 82 3.34 4.66 -2.04
N LEU A 83 2.23 3.95 -2.25
CA LEU A 83 1.99 3.22 -3.49
C LEU A 83 1.76 4.18 -4.67
N ILE A 84 1.02 5.26 -4.47
CA ILE A 84 0.84 6.30 -5.50
C ILE A 84 2.22 6.86 -5.91
N TYR A 85 3.06 7.17 -4.93
CA TYR A 85 4.41 7.68 -5.16
C TYR A 85 5.31 6.67 -5.88
N ASP A 86 5.30 5.41 -5.46
CA ASP A 86 6.12 4.36 -6.07
C ASP A 86 5.64 4.05 -7.49
N ASN A 87 4.32 4.07 -7.73
CA ASN A 87 3.75 3.95 -9.06
C ASN A 87 4.18 5.11 -9.97
N HIS A 88 4.14 6.36 -9.47
CA HIS A 88 4.67 7.51 -10.21
C HIS A 88 6.16 7.34 -10.52
N THR A 89 6.95 6.85 -9.56
CA THR A 89 8.39 6.58 -9.72
C THR A 89 8.66 5.59 -10.85
N ILE A 90 7.93 4.47 -10.91
CA ILE A 90 8.09 3.51 -12.00
C ILE A 90 7.55 4.03 -13.33
N SER A 91 6.49 4.85 -13.34
CA SER A 91 6.00 5.52 -14.55
C SER A 91 7.03 6.51 -15.11
N GLN A 92 7.81 7.17 -14.27
CA GLN A 92 8.91 8.02 -14.76
C GLN A 92 10.02 7.22 -15.44
N SER A 93 10.23 5.94 -15.08
CA SER A 93 11.29 5.11 -15.67
C SER A 93 11.14 4.85 -17.17
N THR A 94 9.92 4.99 -17.73
CA THR A 94 9.65 4.83 -19.17
C THR A 94 9.95 6.09 -19.98
N ARG A 95 10.10 7.25 -19.33
CA ARG A 95 10.34 8.52 -20.03
C ARG A 95 11.72 8.53 -20.67
N PRO A 96 11.93 9.12 -21.86
CA PRO A 96 13.25 9.21 -22.50
C PRO A 96 14.27 10.06 -21.72
N ASN A 97 13.82 11.13 -21.06
CA ASN A 97 14.67 12.11 -20.35
C ASN A 97 14.52 12.05 -18.82
N ALA A 98 14.07 10.93 -18.26
CA ALA A 98 14.07 10.74 -16.82
C ALA A 98 15.47 10.98 -16.27
N VAL A 99 15.61 12.05 -15.49
CA VAL A 99 16.76 12.23 -14.62
C VAL A 99 16.61 11.26 -13.46
N PRO A 100 17.68 10.57 -13.02
CA PRO A 100 17.65 9.81 -11.78
C PRO A 100 17.50 10.79 -10.60
N SER A 101 16.26 11.20 -10.33
CA SER A 101 15.92 12.01 -9.18
C SER A 101 15.61 11.06 -8.03
N VAL A 102 16.43 11.10 -7.00
CA VAL A 102 16.26 10.19 -5.86
C VAL A 102 15.20 10.72 -4.88
N PHE A 103 14.82 12.00 -4.93
CA PHE A 103 13.94 12.62 -3.92
C PHE A 103 13.19 13.87 -4.42
N THR A 104 12.35 13.74 -5.45
CA THR A 104 11.46 14.83 -5.88
C THR A 104 10.10 14.76 -5.19
N PRO A 105 9.59 15.85 -4.59
CA PRO A 105 8.21 15.89 -4.10
C PRO A 105 7.23 15.44 -5.19
N LEU A 106 6.27 14.60 -4.82
CA LEU A 106 5.20 14.21 -5.73
C LEU A 106 4.30 15.43 -5.95
N ARG A 107 4.28 15.94 -7.18
CA ARG A 107 3.47 17.10 -7.57
C ARG A 107 2.07 16.64 -7.96
N LEU A 108 1.10 17.10 -7.19
CA LEU A 108 -0.32 16.80 -7.38
C LEU A 108 -1.07 18.10 -7.59
N ILE A 109 -2.09 18.05 -8.45
CA ILE A 109 -3.05 19.13 -8.65
C ILE A 109 -4.27 18.80 -7.79
N LEU A 110 -4.64 19.72 -6.91
CA LEU A 110 -5.86 19.62 -6.11
C LEU A 110 -6.94 20.46 -6.79
N HIS A 111 -8.00 19.79 -7.21
CA HIS A 111 -9.20 20.41 -7.74
C HIS A 111 -10.23 20.56 -6.63
N LEU A 112 -10.90 21.70 -6.58
CA LEU A 112 -11.85 22.05 -5.51
C LEU A 112 -13.32 21.88 -5.91
N VAL A 113 -13.57 21.67 -7.20
CA VAL A 113 -14.89 21.59 -7.83
C VAL A 113 -14.89 20.55 -8.94
N SER A 114 -16.08 20.21 -9.44
CA SER A 114 -16.28 19.39 -10.64
C SER A 114 -15.53 18.04 -10.62
N PRO A 115 -15.69 17.21 -9.57
CA PRO A 115 -15.05 15.90 -9.54
C PRO A 115 -15.51 15.04 -10.71
N PRO A 116 -14.61 14.24 -11.34
CA PRO A 116 -14.96 13.34 -12.42
C PRO A 116 -15.73 12.12 -11.88
N THR A 117 -16.97 12.35 -11.45
CA THR A 117 -17.84 11.39 -10.74
C THR A 117 -18.04 10.10 -11.52
N GLU A 118 -18.16 10.17 -12.85
CA GLU A 118 -18.27 9.01 -13.73
C GLU A 118 -17.07 8.07 -13.65
N LYS A 119 -15.86 8.61 -13.43
CA LYS A 119 -14.61 7.84 -13.33
C LYS A 119 -14.28 7.43 -11.90
N LEU A 120 -14.70 8.23 -10.91
CA LEU A 120 -14.39 8.00 -9.49
C LEU A 120 -15.20 6.83 -8.90
N LEU A 121 -16.38 6.52 -9.45
CA LEU A 121 -17.36 5.52 -8.99
C LEU A 121 -17.92 5.75 -7.56
N LEU A 122 -17.11 6.32 -6.66
CA LEU A 122 -17.38 6.68 -5.27
C LEU A 122 -16.65 7.99 -4.96
N SER A 123 -17.30 8.90 -4.23
CA SER A 123 -16.67 10.14 -3.77
C SER A 123 -15.50 9.83 -2.82
N PRO A 124 -14.32 10.43 -3.02
CA PRO A 124 -13.16 10.22 -2.16
C PRO A 124 -13.40 10.83 -0.78
N SER A 125 -13.58 9.98 0.24
CA SER A 125 -13.75 10.42 1.63
C SER A 125 -13.00 9.51 2.60
N ALA A 126 -12.81 9.96 3.83
CA ALA A 126 -12.21 9.14 4.89
C ALA A 126 -13.01 7.84 5.13
N ASP A 127 -14.35 7.91 5.09
CA ASP A 127 -15.22 6.75 5.25
C ASP A 127 -15.14 5.78 4.06
N ALA A 128 -15.09 6.31 2.83
CA ALA A 128 -14.89 5.49 1.64
C ALA A 128 -13.51 4.79 1.66
N CYS A 129 -12.47 5.50 2.12
CA CYS A 129 -11.13 4.93 2.31
C CYS A 129 -11.15 3.83 3.37
N LYS A 130 -11.83 4.04 4.49
CA LYS A 130 -12.00 3.01 5.53
C LYS A 130 -12.63 1.74 4.97
N GLN A 131 -13.70 1.89 4.17
CA GLN A 131 -14.36 0.75 3.54
C GLN A 131 -13.45 0.02 2.56
N ALA A 132 -12.73 0.76 1.71
CA ALA A 132 -11.77 0.19 0.77
C ALA A 132 -10.63 -0.54 1.49
N PHE A 133 -10.03 0.09 2.50
CA PHE A 133 -9.00 -0.49 3.38
C PHE A 133 -9.47 -1.81 4.01
N MET A 134 -10.68 -1.82 4.57
CA MET A 134 -11.26 -3.03 5.16
C MET A 134 -11.50 -4.14 4.12
N GLY A 135 -11.86 -3.76 2.89
CA GLY A 135 -11.95 -4.69 1.77
C GLY A 135 -10.59 -5.32 1.44
N GLN A 136 -9.55 -4.49 1.29
CA GLN A 136 -8.19 -4.94 1.00
C GLN A 136 -7.66 -5.87 2.09
N LEU A 137 -7.89 -5.54 3.36
CA LEU A 137 -7.41 -6.33 4.49
C LEU A 137 -8.09 -7.70 4.56
N LYS A 138 -9.39 -7.78 4.23
CA LYS A 138 -10.12 -9.05 4.12
C LYS A 138 -9.62 -9.90 2.96
N GLU A 139 -9.38 -9.30 1.79
CA GLU A 139 -8.85 -10.02 0.63
C GLU A 139 -7.45 -10.58 0.93
N ALA A 140 -6.58 -9.77 1.54
CA ALA A 140 -5.26 -10.20 1.98
C ALA A 140 -5.33 -11.32 3.04
N ASP A 141 -6.27 -11.25 3.99
CA ASP A 141 -6.51 -12.31 4.98
C ASP A 141 -6.92 -13.63 4.30
N PHE A 142 -7.80 -13.55 3.30
CA PHE A 142 -8.23 -14.70 2.51
C PHE A 142 -7.06 -15.34 1.76
N ILE A 143 -6.18 -14.54 1.15
CA ILE A 143 -5.00 -15.05 0.43
C ILE A 143 -4.03 -15.74 1.41
N ARG A 144 -3.77 -15.11 2.57
CA ARG A 144 -2.88 -15.65 3.61
C ARG A 144 -3.38 -16.96 4.20
N TRP A 145 -4.66 -17.06 4.54
CA TRP A 145 -5.16 -18.17 5.38
C TRP A 145 -6.22 -19.04 4.71
N GLY A 146 -6.59 -18.72 3.47
CA GLY A 146 -7.68 -19.37 2.72
C GLY A 146 -9.08 -19.03 3.24
N ASN A 147 -9.20 -18.08 4.18
CA ASN A 147 -10.46 -17.61 4.76
C ASN A 147 -10.24 -16.24 5.42
N THR A 148 -11.33 -15.54 5.76
CA THR A 148 -11.29 -14.20 6.36
C THR A 148 -11.53 -14.21 7.87
N LYS A 149 -11.41 -15.35 8.56
CA LYS A 149 -11.85 -15.50 9.95
C LYS A 149 -11.00 -14.70 10.93
N ARG A 150 -9.71 -14.47 10.65
CA ARG A 150 -8.87 -13.68 11.53
C ARG A 150 -9.32 -12.23 11.51
N MET A 151 -9.56 -11.67 10.33
CA MET A 151 -10.06 -10.30 10.19
C MET A 151 -11.52 -10.15 10.66
N THR A 152 -12.42 -11.03 10.21
CA THR A 152 -13.86 -10.94 10.56
C THR A 152 -14.18 -11.35 11.98
N GLY A 153 -13.28 -12.10 12.64
CA GLY A 153 -13.39 -12.46 14.05
C GLY A 153 -13.02 -11.32 15.02
N LEU A 154 -12.38 -10.25 14.54
CA LEU A 154 -12.10 -9.06 15.34
C LEU A 154 -13.41 -8.38 15.75
N ARG A 155 -13.45 -7.85 16.98
CA ARG A 155 -14.58 -7.02 17.43
C ARG A 155 -14.65 -5.74 16.61
N LYS A 156 -15.84 -5.14 16.50
CA LYS A 156 -16.02 -3.86 15.79
C LYS A 156 -15.04 -2.77 16.26
N ALA A 157 -14.85 -2.62 17.58
CA ALA A 157 -13.89 -1.66 18.14
C ALA A 157 -12.43 -1.96 17.76
N GLU A 158 -12.06 -3.22 17.55
CA GLU A 158 -10.72 -3.60 17.08
C GLU A 158 -10.57 -3.31 15.59
N GLN A 159 -11.60 -3.61 14.79
CA GLN A 159 -11.63 -3.24 13.37
C GLN A 159 -11.53 -1.72 13.21
N ASP A 160 -12.33 -0.96 13.94
CA ASP A 160 -12.27 0.50 13.94
C ASP A 160 -10.89 1.01 14.39
N GLY A 161 -10.29 0.40 15.42
CA GLY A 161 -8.95 0.74 15.89
C GLY A 161 -7.83 0.52 14.87
N LEU A 162 -7.96 -0.45 13.95
CA LEU A 162 -7.01 -0.58 12.83
C LEU A 162 -7.04 0.67 11.94
N TRP A 163 -8.23 1.17 11.64
CA TRP A 163 -8.38 2.36 10.80
C TRP A 163 -7.97 3.64 11.52
N GLU A 164 -8.40 3.83 12.78
CA GLU A 164 -8.03 5.01 13.55
C GLU A 164 -6.51 5.09 13.76
N GLY A 165 -5.83 3.95 13.99
CA GLY A 165 -4.37 3.91 14.07
C GLY A 165 -3.68 4.42 12.78
N ILE A 166 -4.24 4.16 11.60
CA ILE A 166 -3.70 4.70 10.33
C ILE A 166 -4.02 6.19 10.22
N LYS A 167 -5.29 6.56 10.47
CA LYS A 167 -5.79 7.92 10.32
C LYS A 167 -5.06 8.91 11.24
N GLU A 168 -4.84 8.54 12.49
CA GLU A 168 -4.14 9.34 13.49
C GLU A 168 -2.62 9.13 13.47
N HIS A 169 -2.11 8.32 12.52
CA HIS A 169 -0.70 7.96 12.39
C HIS A 169 -0.09 7.41 13.70
N ASN A 170 -0.86 6.58 14.41
CA ASN A 170 -0.51 5.95 15.68
C ASN A 170 -0.10 4.48 15.49
N PHE A 171 1.21 4.26 15.48
CA PHE A 171 1.82 2.93 15.26
C PHE A 171 1.38 1.89 16.29
N ASP A 172 1.38 2.24 17.58
CA ASP A 172 1.10 1.30 18.67
C ASP A 172 -0.38 0.87 18.65
N GLU A 173 -1.28 1.80 18.36
CA GLU A 173 -2.71 1.50 18.27
C GLU A 173 -3.03 0.55 17.12
N TYR A 174 -2.43 0.80 15.95
CA TYR A 174 -2.55 -0.08 14.80
C TYR A 174 -2.00 -1.48 15.11
N TRP A 175 -0.75 -1.58 15.57
CA TRP A 175 -0.09 -2.87 15.76
C TRP A 175 -0.66 -3.71 16.89
N ARG A 176 -1.23 -3.08 17.94
CA ARG A 176 -1.97 -3.77 19.00
C ARG A 176 -3.10 -4.67 18.47
N VAL A 177 -3.68 -4.31 17.33
CA VAL A 177 -4.71 -5.11 16.66
C VAL A 177 -4.13 -5.89 15.48
N ALA A 178 -3.32 -5.27 14.63
CA ALA A 178 -2.80 -5.89 13.41
C ALA A 178 -1.98 -7.16 13.69
N SER A 179 -1.24 -7.20 14.80
CA SER A 179 -0.43 -8.37 15.21
C SER A 179 -1.25 -9.64 15.44
N LYS A 180 -2.58 -9.55 15.56
CA LYS A 180 -3.49 -10.70 15.72
C LYS A 180 -3.83 -11.37 14.39
N ILE A 181 -3.68 -10.65 13.29
CA ILE A 181 -4.15 -11.07 11.95
C ILE A 181 -3.01 -11.15 10.92
N THR A 182 -1.89 -10.49 11.18
CA THR A 182 -0.69 -10.53 10.32
C THR A 182 0.27 -11.66 10.75
N PRO A 183 1.05 -12.23 9.80
CA PRO A 183 2.03 -13.26 10.12
C PRO A 183 3.22 -12.73 10.92
N THR A 184 3.86 -13.59 11.72
CA THR A 184 5.06 -13.26 12.50
C THR A 184 6.34 -13.74 11.81
N THR A 185 7.41 -12.95 11.88
CA THR A 185 8.74 -13.33 11.35
C THR A 185 9.63 -14.06 12.34
N VAL A 186 9.35 -13.95 13.64
CA VAL A 186 10.11 -14.62 14.69
C VAL A 186 9.38 -15.90 15.07
N PRO A 187 10.03 -17.09 15.03
CA PRO A 187 9.45 -18.27 15.63
C PRO A 187 9.25 -17.98 17.12
N THR A 188 8.00 -18.06 17.60
CA THR A 188 7.64 -17.89 19.02
C THR A 188 8.23 -19.02 19.88
N ARG A 189 9.56 -19.06 20.04
CA ARG A 189 10.22 -19.94 21.02
C ARG A 189 10.27 -19.23 22.36
N SER A 190 9.45 -19.66 23.31
CA SER A 190 9.73 -19.44 24.73
C SER A 190 10.93 -20.32 25.12
N ASN A 191 12.14 -19.75 25.16
CA ASN A 191 13.35 -20.42 25.67
C ASN A 191 13.36 -20.49 27.21
N SER A 192 12.25 -20.85 27.84
CA SER A 192 12.22 -21.12 29.28
C SER A 192 12.54 -22.60 29.51
N PRO A 193 13.62 -22.96 30.22
CA PRO A 193 13.86 -24.36 30.61
C PRO A 193 12.72 -24.82 31.52
N PRO A 194 12.22 -26.06 31.38
CA PRO A 194 11.25 -26.59 32.33
C PRO A 194 11.89 -26.69 33.74
N PRO A 195 11.12 -26.45 34.82
CA PRO A 195 11.64 -26.62 36.17
C PRO A 195 12.02 -28.10 36.41
N PRO A 196 13.03 -28.37 37.26
CA PRO A 196 13.49 -29.73 37.50
C PRO A 196 12.38 -30.58 38.14
N PRO A 197 12.34 -31.90 37.87
CA PRO A 197 11.25 -32.75 38.34
C PRO A 197 11.32 -32.93 39.86
N SER A 198 10.30 -32.47 40.56
CA SER A 198 10.06 -32.85 41.95
C SER A 198 9.61 -34.32 41.98
N THR A 199 10.34 -35.14 42.72
CA THR A 199 10.06 -36.57 42.92
C THR A 199 8.79 -36.76 43.74
N SER A 200 7.68 -37.05 43.06
CA SER A 200 6.47 -37.59 43.67
C SER A 200 5.96 -38.73 42.80
N LEU A 201 6.12 -39.95 43.30
CA LEU A 201 5.64 -41.20 42.69
C LEU A 201 4.11 -41.19 42.61
N HIS A 202 3.57 -40.83 41.45
CA HIS A 202 2.26 -41.31 41.02
C HIS A 202 2.31 -41.56 39.52
N THR A 203 2.25 -42.84 39.14
CA THR A 203 2.10 -43.33 37.78
C THR A 203 0.75 -42.88 37.21
N ARG A 204 0.74 -41.70 36.58
CA ARG A 204 -0.31 -41.29 35.65
C ARG A 204 0.12 -41.74 34.24
N PRO A 205 -0.73 -42.41 33.45
CA PRO A 205 -0.43 -42.67 32.04
C PRO A 205 -0.18 -41.33 31.34
N PRO A 206 0.66 -41.27 30.29
CA PRO A 206 0.82 -40.06 29.51
C PRO A 206 -0.55 -39.72 28.90
N SER A 207 -1.21 -38.72 29.49
CA SER A 207 -2.36 -38.08 28.89
C SER A 207 -1.89 -37.49 27.58
N ALA A 208 -2.50 -37.93 26.48
CA ALA A 208 -2.34 -37.31 25.18
C ALA A 208 -2.98 -35.91 25.23
N ASP A 209 -2.28 -34.95 25.81
CA ASP A 209 -2.53 -33.53 25.60
C ASP A 209 -1.76 -33.10 24.35
N PRO A 210 -2.42 -32.75 23.23
CA PRO A 210 -1.75 -32.30 22.02
C PRO A 210 -1.34 -30.83 22.17
N GLY A 211 -0.45 -30.54 23.11
CA GLY A 211 -0.09 -29.16 23.48
C GLY A 211 1.39 -28.89 23.80
N SER A 212 2.28 -29.88 23.75
CA SER A 212 3.70 -29.66 24.07
C SER A 212 4.71 -30.40 23.15
N GLY A 213 4.29 -30.74 21.93
CA GLY A 213 5.17 -31.24 20.86
C GLY A 213 5.30 -30.20 19.74
N GLY A 214 6.52 -29.98 19.25
CA GLY A 214 6.86 -29.00 18.21
C GLY A 214 6.06 -29.16 16.91
N GLY A 215 4.92 -28.49 16.84
CA GLY A 215 4.18 -28.24 15.61
C GLY A 215 4.74 -27.02 14.87
N PRO A 216 4.47 -26.88 13.55
CA PRO A 216 4.84 -25.70 12.78
C PRO A 216 4.21 -24.45 13.39
N ASP A 217 4.98 -23.35 13.41
CA ASP A 217 4.50 -22.04 13.87
C ASP A 217 3.31 -21.60 13.02
N ARG A 218 2.09 -21.80 13.53
CA ARG A 218 0.84 -21.59 12.78
C ARG A 218 0.63 -20.14 12.35
N ASP A 219 1.33 -19.21 12.99
CA ASP A 219 1.26 -17.77 12.72
C ASP A 219 2.51 -17.27 11.98
N GLY A 220 3.50 -18.14 11.77
CA GLY A 220 4.75 -17.80 11.09
C GLY A 220 4.56 -17.40 9.63
N ALA A 221 5.42 -16.50 9.16
CA ALA A 221 5.42 -16.00 7.79
C ALA A 221 5.51 -17.11 6.73
N ALA A 222 6.26 -18.17 6.99
CA ALA A 222 6.37 -19.32 6.09
C ALA A 222 5.17 -20.29 6.15
N SER A 223 4.26 -20.11 7.12
CA SER A 223 3.08 -20.97 7.33
C SER A 223 1.80 -20.42 6.67
N VAL A 224 1.87 -19.24 6.05
CA VAL A 224 0.76 -18.73 5.25
C VAL A 224 0.55 -19.61 4.03
N ARG A 225 -0.70 -19.69 3.55
CA ARG A 225 -1.02 -20.37 2.30
C ARG A 225 -0.39 -19.66 1.10
N ASN A 226 -0.58 -18.35 1.02
CA ASN A 226 0.04 -17.49 0.01
C ASN A 226 0.33 -16.12 0.61
N VAL A 227 1.36 -15.46 0.11
CA VAL A 227 1.65 -14.06 0.36
C VAL A 227 0.74 -13.21 -0.54
N PRO A 228 0.00 -12.22 -0.01
CA PRO A 228 -0.77 -11.27 -0.82
C PRO A 228 0.17 -10.31 -1.53
N VAL A 229 0.30 -10.48 -2.84
CA VAL A 229 1.23 -9.70 -3.66
C VAL A 229 0.50 -9.12 -4.86
N ARG A 230 0.79 -7.85 -5.16
CA ARG A 230 0.42 -7.19 -6.41
C ARG A 230 1.65 -6.63 -7.09
N ILE A 231 1.70 -6.79 -8.41
CA ILE A 231 2.75 -6.20 -9.25
C ILE A 231 2.15 -5.00 -10.00
N TYR A 232 2.82 -3.87 -9.88
CA TYR A 232 2.49 -2.63 -10.57
C TYR A 232 3.53 -2.40 -11.66
N LEU A 233 3.06 -2.20 -12.88
CA LEU A 233 3.87 -1.88 -14.06
C LEU A 233 3.62 -0.42 -14.46
N PRO A 234 4.60 0.26 -15.11
CA PRO A 234 4.47 1.67 -15.48
C PRO A 234 3.24 1.98 -16.33
N ASP A 235 2.94 1.12 -17.30
CA ASP A 235 1.86 1.24 -18.28
C ASP A 235 1.15 -0.11 -18.48
N GLY A 236 0.82 -0.80 -17.38
CA GLY A 236 0.23 -2.13 -17.43
C GLY A 236 -0.89 -2.36 -16.43
N PRO A 237 -1.66 -3.45 -16.59
CA PRO A 237 -2.63 -3.86 -15.58
C PRO A 237 -1.90 -4.22 -14.28
N VAL A 238 -2.58 -4.04 -13.15
CA VAL A 238 -2.11 -4.57 -11.87
C VAL A 238 -2.23 -6.08 -11.92
N LEU A 239 -1.10 -6.77 -11.75
CA LEU A 239 -1.07 -8.23 -11.71
C LEU A 239 -1.21 -8.69 -10.26
N GLN A 240 -2.00 -9.74 -10.04
CA GLN A 240 -2.20 -10.35 -8.73
C GLN A 240 -2.08 -11.85 -8.85
N ASP A 241 -1.29 -12.46 -7.98
CA ASP A 241 -1.02 -13.89 -8.00
C ASP A 241 -1.09 -14.54 -6.63
N LEU A 242 -1.26 -15.87 -6.65
CA LEU A 242 -1.06 -16.72 -5.50
C LEU A 242 0.44 -17.02 -5.38
N VAL A 243 1.09 -16.38 -4.41
CA VAL A 243 2.53 -16.52 -4.18
C VAL A 243 2.76 -17.42 -2.96
N PRO A 244 3.08 -18.71 -3.13
CA PRO A 244 3.39 -19.55 -1.98
C PRO A 244 4.68 -19.07 -1.30
N PRO A 245 4.81 -19.17 0.04
CA PRO A 245 6.04 -18.76 0.73
C PRO A 245 7.23 -19.70 0.46
N VAL A 246 6.95 -20.96 0.12
CA VAL A 246 7.91 -22.03 -0.15
C VAL A 246 7.52 -22.69 -1.47
N LEU A 247 8.50 -22.98 -2.33
CA LEU A 247 8.31 -23.66 -3.61
C LEU A 247 8.16 -25.18 -3.43
N ASP A 248 7.74 -25.86 -4.50
CA ASP A 248 7.49 -27.32 -4.48
C ASP A 248 8.76 -28.14 -4.19
N ASP A 249 9.94 -27.59 -4.47
CA ASP A 249 11.24 -28.20 -4.15
C ASP A 249 11.67 -28.00 -2.69
N GLY A 250 10.86 -27.30 -1.89
CA GLY A 250 11.13 -26.98 -0.49
C GLY A 250 12.00 -25.75 -0.27
N SER A 251 12.45 -25.07 -1.33
CA SER A 251 13.21 -23.83 -1.23
C SER A 251 12.29 -22.64 -0.90
N MET A 252 12.83 -21.62 -0.23
CA MET A 252 12.08 -20.39 0.03
C MET A 252 11.81 -19.67 -1.29
N HIS A 253 10.58 -19.22 -1.49
CA HIS A 253 10.22 -18.45 -2.67
C HIS A 253 10.82 -17.05 -2.55
N THR A 254 11.78 -16.71 -3.41
CA THR A 254 12.42 -15.39 -3.43
C THR A 254 11.74 -14.44 -4.40
N LEU A 255 11.97 -13.14 -4.21
CA LEU A 255 11.49 -12.11 -5.13
C LEU A 255 12.00 -12.32 -6.57
N ALA A 256 13.26 -12.73 -6.74
CA ALA A 256 13.82 -13.04 -8.05
C ALA A 256 13.10 -14.20 -8.72
N ALA A 257 12.91 -15.32 -8.00
CA ALA A 257 12.19 -16.48 -8.55
C ALA A 257 10.75 -16.11 -8.94
N PHE A 258 10.07 -15.34 -8.10
CA PHE A 258 8.73 -14.83 -8.37
C PHE A 258 8.69 -13.97 -9.64
N LEU A 259 9.54 -12.96 -9.74
CA LEU A 259 9.57 -12.03 -10.87
C LEU A 259 10.03 -12.70 -12.16
N THR A 260 10.98 -13.63 -12.12
CA THR A 260 11.39 -14.41 -13.29
C THR A 260 10.25 -15.29 -13.81
N ALA A 261 9.48 -15.93 -12.91
CA ALA A 261 8.34 -16.74 -13.31
C ALA A 261 7.22 -15.88 -13.93
N ARG A 262 6.99 -14.66 -13.42
CA ARG A 262 5.86 -13.82 -13.84
C ARG A 262 6.16 -12.85 -14.96
N LEU A 263 7.38 -12.34 -15.02
CA LEU A 263 7.82 -11.31 -15.96
C LEU A 263 9.17 -11.71 -16.61
N PRO A 264 9.26 -12.89 -17.26
CA PRO A 264 10.53 -13.45 -17.76
C PRO A 264 11.23 -12.57 -18.81
N LEU A 265 10.49 -11.69 -19.49
CA LEU A 265 11.06 -10.73 -20.44
C LEU A 265 11.80 -9.57 -19.76
N LEU A 266 11.42 -9.22 -18.53
CA LEU A 266 12.05 -8.16 -17.74
C LEU A 266 13.09 -8.72 -16.77
N PHE A 267 12.82 -9.92 -16.23
CA PHE A 267 13.65 -10.64 -15.28
C PHE A 267 14.02 -12.02 -15.85
N PRO A 268 14.98 -12.08 -16.78
CA PRO A 268 15.37 -13.34 -17.41
C PRO A 268 15.96 -14.32 -16.38
N ALA A 269 15.87 -15.61 -16.70
CA ALA A 269 16.42 -16.65 -15.84
C ALA A 269 17.94 -16.47 -15.65
N PRO A 270 18.50 -16.74 -14.47
CA PRO A 270 19.92 -16.50 -14.18
C PRO A 270 20.89 -17.25 -15.11
N ASP A 271 20.48 -18.42 -15.61
CA ASP A 271 21.23 -19.27 -16.54
C ASP A 271 21.23 -18.75 -17.99
N SER A 272 20.35 -17.81 -18.33
CA SER A 272 20.24 -17.24 -19.68
C SER A 272 21.41 -16.32 -20.06
N GLY A 273 22.21 -15.88 -19.08
CA GLY A 273 23.29 -14.91 -19.27
C GLY A 273 22.83 -13.48 -19.63
N LYS A 274 21.52 -13.22 -19.62
CA LYS A 274 20.93 -11.89 -19.87
C LYS A 274 20.82 -11.11 -18.56
N ALA A 275 21.07 -9.80 -18.63
CA ALA A 275 20.84 -8.90 -17.50
C ALA A 275 19.34 -8.59 -17.34
N ASN A 276 18.94 -8.25 -16.12
CA ASN A 276 17.61 -7.71 -15.86
C ASN A 276 17.41 -6.40 -16.62
N LEU A 277 16.22 -6.23 -17.18
CA LEU A 277 15.78 -5.01 -17.86
C LEU A 277 14.88 -4.14 -16.97
N ALA A 278 14.65 -4.57 -15.73
CA ALA A 278 13.81 -3.88 -14.76
C ALA A 278 14.36 -4.05 -13.34
N TYR A 279 13.87 -3.19 -12.45
CA TYR A 279 14.11 -3.24 -11.00
C TYR A 279 12.77 -3.29 -10.27
N ALA A 280 12.78 -3.78 -9.03
CA ALA A 280 11.59 -3.85 -8.19
C ALA A 280 11.74 -2.94 -6.98
N ILE A 281 10.69 -2.17 -6.68
CA ILE A 281 10.55 -1.35 -5.48
C ILE A 281 9.43 -1.92 -4.61
N VAL A 282 9.67 -1.97 -3.30
CA VAL A 282 8.64 -2.28 -2.29
C VAL A 282 8.78 -1.24 -1.18
N GLN A 283 7.70 -0.53 -0.84
CA GLN A 283 7.71 0.54 0.17
C GLN A 283 8.75 1.66 -0.10
N GLY A 284 8.89 2.05 -1.36
CA GLY A 284 9.80 3.13 -1.78
C GLY A 284 11.28 2.77 -1.79
N VAL A 285 11.65 1.52 -1.50
CA VAL A 285 13.04 1.05 -1.57
C VAL A 285 13.22 -0.05 -2.61
N PRO A 286 14.38 -0.08 -3.31
CA PRO A 286 14.77 -1.21 -4.14
C PRO A 286 14.75 -2.50 -3.31
N ALA A 287 13.99 -3.49 -3.77
CA ALA A 287 13.85 -4.75 -3.07
C ALA A 287 14.94 -5.74 -3.49
N PRO A 288 15.72 -6.31 -2.54
CA PRO A 288 16.75 -7.27 -2.88
C PRO A 288 16.17 -8.52 -3.59
N PRO A 289 16.79 -9.01 -4.68
CA PRO A 289 16.29 -10.16 -5.43
C PRO A 289 16.19 -11.44 -4.59
N GLU A 290 17.07 -11.61 -3.61
CA GLU A 290 17.11 -12.74 -2.67
C GLU A 290 16.08 -12.66 -1.54
N ALA A 291 15.37 -11.53 -1.40
CA ALA A 291 14.39 -11.36 -0.34
C ALA A 291 13.30 -12.45 -0.43
N GLU A 292 13.05 -13.12 0.69
CA GLU A 292 12.02 -14.15 0.78
C GLU A 292 10.63 -13.52 0.72
N MET A 293 9.76 -14.05 -0.12
CA MET A 293 8.38 -13.56 -0.27
C MET A 293 7.61 -13.63 1.05
N ALA A 294 7.85 -14.67 1.86
CA ALA A 294 7.28 -14.81 3.20
C ALA A 294 7.68 -13.63 4.10
N TRP A 295 8.98 -13.28 4.13
CA TRP A 295 9.49 -12.17 4.93
C TRP A 295 8.94 -10.83 4.43
N LEU A 296 8.92 -10.61 3.11
CA LEU A 296 8.30 -9.41 2.52
C LEU A 296 6.83 -9.30 2.93
N GLY A 297 6.09 -10.42 2.92
CA GLY A 297 4.69 -10.50 3.35
C GLY A 297 4.44 -10.12 4.80
N ALA A 298 5.41 -10.37 5.68
CA ALA A 298 5.30 -10.11 7.11
C ALA A 298 5.86 -8.74 7.52
N CYS A 299 6.90 -8.25 6.83
CA CYS A 299 7.63 -7.03 7.20
C CYS A 299 7.35 -5.83 6.29
N MET A 300 7.11 -6.06 5.01
CA MET A 300 7.07 -5.02 3.98
C MET A 300 5.68 -4.81 3.38
N ALA A 301 4.68 -5.59 3.80
CA ALA A 301 3.30 -5.36 3.43
C ALA A 301 2.82 -3.97 3.89
N GLY A 302 1.94 -3.35 3.10
CA GLY A 302 1.22 -2.16 3.52
C GLY A 302 0.31 -2.44 4.72
N ALA A 303 -0.22 -1.38 5.32
CA ALA A 303 -1.15 -1.53 6.45
C ALA A 303 -2.44 -2.29 6.05
N ASP A 304 -2.76 -2.30 4.76
CA ASP A 304 -3.83 -3.08 4.13
C ASP A 304 -3.49 -4.56 3.94
N GLY A 305 -2.27 -4.96 4.28
CA GLY A 305 -1.80 -6.34 4.26
C GLY A 305 -1.27 -6.81 2.90
N TRP A 306 -1.03 -5.93 1.93
CA TRP A 306 -0.51 -6.28 0.61
C TRP A 306 0.96 -5.92 0.43
N VAL A 307 1.74 -6.82 -0.18
CA VAL A 307 3.06 -6.49 -0.70
C VAL A 307 2.87 -5.92 -2.10
N ASN A 308 3.07 -4.62 -2.24
CA ASN A 308 2.96 -3.92 -3.52
C ASN A 308 4.35 -3.82 -4.16
N VAL A 309 4.59 -4.64 -5.20
CA VAL A 309 5.85 -4.70 -5.94
C VAL A 309 5.73 -3.79 -7.16
N CYS A 310 6.37 -2.63 -7.11
CA CYS A 310 6.40 -1.67 -8.21
C CYS A 310 7.61 -1.94 -9.09
N VAL A 311 7.41 -2.30 -10.36
CA VAL A 311 8.48 -2.67 -11.28
C VAL A 311 8.77 -1.50 -12.24
N GLY A 312 9.97 -0.93 -12.16
CA GLY A 312 10.43 0.11 -13.08
C GLY A 312 11.44 -0.43 -14.08
N LEU A 313 11.61 0.23 -15.22
CA LEU A 313 12.54 -0.19 -16.28
C LEU A 313 13.97 0.30 -15.99
N LEU A 314 14.94 -0.58 -16.20
CA LEU A 314 16.36 -0.22 -16.21
C LEU A 314 16.71 0.33 -17.59
N ARG A 315 17.50 1.40 -17.61
CA ARG A 315 18.04 1.95 -18.85
C ARG A 315 19.33 1.23 -19.22
N GLU A 316 19.58 1.10 -20.52
CA GLU A 316 20.86 0.58 -21.03
C GLU A 316 22.03 1.38 -20.41
N GLY A 317 22.92 0.66 -19.70
CA GLY A 317 24.11 1.23 -19.07
C GLY A 317 23.96 1.65 -17.60
N ALA A 318 22.75 1.70 -17.04
CA ALA A 318 22.55 1.98 -15.62
C ALA A 318 22.68 0.67 -14.81
N ARG A 319 23.82 0.47 -14.15
CA ARG A 319 23.92 -0.52 -13.07
C ARG A 319 23.28 0.09 -11.83
N TYR A 320 22.18 -0.47 -11.36
CA TYR A 320 21.65 -0.16 -10.05
C TYR A 320 22.58 -0.82 -9.00
N PRO A 321 22.99 -0.11 -7.94
CA PRO A 321 23.89 -0.65 -6.91
C PRO A 321 23.31 -1.87 -6.19
#